data_AF-A0A084QMA2-F1
#
_entry.id   AF-A0A084QMA2-F1
#
_cell.length_a   1.000
_cell.length_b   1.000
_cell.length_c   1.000
_cell.angle_alpha   90.00
_cell.angle_beta   90.00
_cell.angle_gamma   90.00
#
_symmetry.space_group_name_H-M   'P 1'
#
loop_
_entity.id
_entity.type
_entity.pdbx_description
1 polymer ?
#
loop_
_entity_poly.entity_id
_entity_poly.type
_entity_poly.pdbx_seq_one_letter_code
_entity_poly.pdbx_strand_id
1 'polypeptide(L)'
;MISPGIIDEDGLSSPLQSLPCLSYGTEWNVAEVSRDKVSGKLNIIFSRREFLGVPFDWHQTKVDSLELENTGKLTDTVFEARLHSTLPTTSPLPAIMVAKIASVEWELPPICRKTEAHEFLEGSGLAPQFLGHIHENGRIMGFLLEKIEERPAYL
;
A
#
# COMPACT_ATOMS: atom_id res chain seq x y z
N MET A 1 1.66 5.37 14.22
CA MET A 1 0.47 6.25 14.32
C MET A 1 0.88 7.52 15.05
N ILE A 2 0.47 8.70 14.56
CA ILE A 2 0.82 10.00 15.14
C ILE A 2 -0.45 10.59 15.74
N SER A 3 -0.44 10.94 17.03
CA SER A 3 -1.63 11.53 17.67
C SER A 3 -1.91 12.95 17.14
N PRO A 4 -3.18 13.41 17.14
CA PRO A 4 -3.53 14.77 16.73
C PRO A 4 -2.78 15.84 17.53
N GLY A 5 -2.30 16.89 16.85
CA GLY A 5 -1.62 18.04 17.47
C GLY A 5 -0.11 17.88 17.72
N ILE A 6 0.52 16.83 17.18
CA ILE A 6 1.96 16.57 17.32
C ILE A 6 2.79 17.25 16.24
N ILE A 7 2.20 17.40 15.06
CA ILE A 7 2.80 17.99 13.88
C ILE A 7 1.84 19.08 13.38
N ASP A 8 2.38 20.26 13.11
CA ASP A 8 1.64 21.38 12.51
C ASP A 8 1.14 20.98 11.11
N GLU A 9 0.09 21.60 10.57
CA GLU A 9 -0.50 21.18 9.28
C GLU A 9 0.55 21.08 8.15
N ASP A 10 1.55 21.98 8.14
CA ASP A 10 2.64 21.96 7.16
C ASP A 10 3.58 20.74 7.31
N GLY A 11 3.76 20.22 8.53
CA GLY A 11 4.63 19.07 8.81
C GLY A 11 3.95 17.71 8.59
N LEU A 12 2.61 17.65 8.50
CA LEU A 12 1.87 16.41 8.20
C LEU A 12 2.21 15.88 6.80
N SER A 13 2.68 16.75 5.91
CA SER A 13 3.16 16.42 4.58
C SER A 13 4.52 15.69 4.57
N SER A 14 5.33 15.85 5.63
CA SER A 14 6.70 15.30 5.71
C SER A 14 7.12 14.88 7.13
N PRO A 15 6.33 14.02 7.82
CA PRO A 15 6.55 13.67 9.22
C PRO A 15 7.90 12.99 9.46
N LEU A 16 8.44 12.29 8.45
CA LEU A 16 9.70 11.55 8.52
C LEU A 16 10.90 12.41 8.93
N GLN A 17 10.94 13.69 8.54
CA GLN A 17 12.05 14.58 8.91
C GLN A 17 11.97 15.05 10.37
N SER A 18 10.77 15.05 10.95
CA SER A 18 10.51 15.43 12.34
C SER A 18 10.61 14.26 13.31
N LEU A 19 10.67 13.03 12.78
CA LEU A 19 10.80 11.81 13.57
C LEU A 19 12.27 11.58 13.93
N PRO A 20 12.58 11.21 15.18
CA PRO A 20 13.92 10.76 15.51
C PRO A 20 14.24 9.46 14.77
N CYS A 21 15.53 9.18 14.57
CA CYS A 21 15.98 7.94 13.97
C CYS A 21 15.35 6.74 14.71
N LEU A 22 14.48 6.01 14.01
CA LEU A 22 13.88 4.79 14.54
C LEU A 22 14.94 3.68 14.50
N SER A 23 14.98 2.83 15.52
CA SER A 23 15.90 1.71 15.56
C SER A 23 15.54 0.71 14.46
N TYR A 24 16.47 0.45 13.54
CA TYR A 24 16.33 -0.62 12.55
C TYR A 24 16.46 -1.97 13.26
N GLY A 25 15.35 -2.48 13.79
CA GLY A 25 15.27 -3.75 14.49
C GLY A 25 14.05 -4.53 14.03
N THR A 26 14.15 -5.85 13.98
CA THR A 26 13.03 -6.74 13.59
C THR A 26 11.99 -6.91 14.70
N GLU A 27 12.23 -6.35 15.89
CA GLU A 27 11.40 -6.54 17.08
C GLU A 27 10.08 -5.78 17.06
N TRP A 28 9.94 -4.75 16.22
CA TRP A 28 8.75 -3.89 16.16
C TRP A 28 8.28 -3.65 14.72
N ASN A 29 6.98 -3.40 14.57
CA ASN A 29 6.38 -2.96 13.30
C ASN A 29 5.38 -1.80 13.48
N VAL A 30 5.15 -1.37 14.73
CA VAL A 30 4.38 -0.18 15.05
C VAL A 30 5.21 0.73 15.95
N ALA A 31 5.38 1.97 15.51
CA ALA A 31 5.81 3.07 16.36
C ALA A 31 4.61 4.01 16.62
N GLU A 32 4.28 4.21 17.89
CA GLU A 32 3.36 5.24 18.33
C GLU A 32 4.17 6.44 18.83
N VAL A 33 3.98 7.57 18.18
CA VAL A 33 4.71 8.80 18.48
C VAL A 33 3.71 9.75 19.11
N SER A 34 3.95 10.06 20.39
CA SER A 34 3.16 10.97 21.20
C SER A 34 4.02 12.16 21.66
N ARG A 35 3.39 13.29 22.00
CA ARG A 35 4.08 14.42 22.63
C ARG A 35 3.49 14.65 24.01
N ASP A 36 4.33 14.67 25.02
CA ASP A 36 3.91 14.96 26.38
C ASP A 36 3.42 16.41 26.48
N LYS A 37 2.20 16.61 27.00
CA LYS A 37 1.54 17.92 27.00
C LYS A 37 2.18 18.92 27.97
N VAL A 38 2.93 18.44 28.96
CA VAL A 38 3.52 19.27 30.02
C VAL A 38 4.96 19.64 29.68
N SER A 39 5.77 18.68 29.26
CA SER A 39 7.19 18.85 28.95
C SER A 39 7.48 19.14 27.48
N GLY A 40 6.51 18.92 26.59
CA GLY A 40 6.68 19.08 25.14
C GLY A 40 7.62 18.06 24.50
N LYS A 41 8.14 17.08 25.25
CA LYS A 41 9.05 16.05 24.74
C LYS A 41 8.30 14.99 23.94
N LEU A 42 8.96 14.48 22.91
CA LEU A 42 8.49 13.33 22.14
C LEU A 42 8.65 12.06 22.96
N ASN A 43 7.59 11.27 23.02
CA ASN A 43 7.57 9.93 23.60
C ASN A 43 7.23 8.94 22.48
N ILE A 44 8.07 7.92 22.32
CA ILE A 44 7.92 6.91 21.27
C ILE A 44 7.78 5.56 21.93
N ILE A 45 6.68 4.89 21.63
CA ILE A 45 6.39 3.55 22.10
C ILE A 45 6.50 2.61 20.90
N PHE A 46 7.42 1.66 20.99
CA PHE A 46 7.58 0.59 20.00
C PHE A 46 6.77 -0.62 20.43
N SER A 47 6.04 -1.20 19.50
CA SER A 47 5.27 -2.41 19.74
C SER A 47 5.23 -3.30 18.50
N ARG A 48 4.80 -4.54 18.71
CA ARG A 48 4.50 -5.49 17.65
C ARG A 48 3.00 -5.72 17.61
N ARG A 49 2.42 -5.56 16.42
CA ARG A 49 1.02 -5.84 16.13
C ARG A 49 0.94 -6.69 14.88
N GLU A 50 0.06 -7.68 14.86
CA GLU A 50 -0.31 -8.34 13.60
C GLU A 50 -1.28 -7.44 12.84
N PHE A 51 -0.90 -7.02 11.64
CA PHE A 51 -1.78 -6.24 10.80
C PHE A 51 -2.65 -7.16 9.95
N LEU A 52 -3.94 -6.81 9.83
CA LEU A 52 -4.88 -7.56 9.01
C LEU A 52 -4.53 -7.40 7.52
N GLY A 53 -4.41 -8.51 6.80
CA GLY A 53 -4.28 -8.53 5.34
C GLY A 53 -5.60 -8.84 4.65
N VAL A 54 -5.61 -8.77 3.33
CA VAL A 54 -6.70 -9.34 2.53
C VAL A 54 -6.73 -10.85 2.80
N PRO A 55 -7.87 -11.42 3.24
CA PRO A 55 -7.91 -12.81 3.69
C PRO A 55 -7.94 -13.82 2.54
N PHE A 56 -8.03 -13.36 1.29
CA PHE A 56 -8.19 -14.19 0.11
C PHE A 56 -6.96 -14.11 -0.80
N ASP A 57 -6.41 -15.28 -1.10
CA ASP A 57 -5.24 -15.47 -1.94
C ASP A 57 -5.59 -16.35 -3.14
N TRP A 58 -6.49 -15.83 -3.98
CA TRP A 58 -7.03 -16.58 -5.11
C TRP A 58 -6.11 -16.59 -6.34
N HIS A 59 -5.13 -15.67 -6.41
CA HIS A 59 -4.26 -15.48 -7.56
C HIS A 59 -2.83 -15.91 -7.24
N GLN A 60 -2.20 -16.69 -8.11
CA GLN A 60 -0.88 -17.28 -7.83
C GLN A 60 0.26 -16.26 -7.82
N THR A 61 0.17 -15.22 -8.66
CA THR A 61 1.17 -14.15 -8.70
C THR A 61 1.06 -13.26 -7.47
N LYS A 62 2.20 -13.09 -6.80
CA LYS A 62 2.41 -12.25 -5.63
C LYS A 62 3.65 -11.39 -5.87
N VAL A 63 3.52 -10.10 -5.66
CA VAL A 63 4.59 -9.12 -5.88
C VAL A 63 4.86 -8.39 -4.57
N ASP A 64 6.14 -8.25 -4.22
CA ASP A 64 6.54 -7.49 -3.03
C ASP A 64 6.32 -6.00 -3.29
N SER A 65 5.76 -5.28 -2.32
CA SER A 65 5.52 -3.84 -2.43
C SER A 65 6.81 -3.05 -2.66
N LEU A 66 7.95 -3.54 -2.18
CA LEU A 66 9.27 -2.93 -2.39
C LEU A 66 9.84 -3.17 -3.79
N GLU A 67 9.27 -4.10 -4.56
CA GLU A 67 9.64 -4.36 -5.95
C GLU A 67 8.88 -3.45 -6.93
N LEU A 68 7.94 -2.65 -6.42
CA LEU A 68 7.12 -1.73 -7.21
C LEU A 68 7.66 -0.30 -7.13
N GLU A 69 8.02 0.24 -8.27
CA GLU A 69 8.30 1.65 -8.47
C GLU A 69 6.99 2.41 -8.72
N ASN A 70 6.69 3.43 -7.91
CA ASN A 70 5.56 4.33 -8.15
C ASN A 70 5.90 5.33 -9.25
N THR A 71 5.26 5.18 -10.42
CA THR A 71 5.49 6.01 -11.60
C THR A 71 4.45 7.13 -11.76
N GLY A 72 3.38 7.13 -10.97
CA GLY A 72 2.35 8.17 -11.04
C GLY A 72 1.20 7.94 -10.06
N LYS A 73 0.88 8.93 -9.22
CA LYS A 73 -0.22 8.83 -8.25
C LYS A 73 -1.57 9.13 -8.92
N LEU A 74 -2.55 8.23 -8.75
CA LEU A 74 -3.93 8.43 -9.22
C LEU A 74 -4.84 8.86 -8.05
N THR A 75 -4.72 8.20 -6.90
CA THR A 75 -5.37 8.57 -5.63
C THR A 75 -4.44 8.21 -4.46
N ASP A 76 -4.88 8.40 -3.21
CA ASP A 76 -4.08 8.01 -2.03
C ASP A 76 -3.79 6.51 -1.93
N THR A 77 -4.66 5.68 -2.52
CA THR A 77 -4.56 4.21 -2.48
C THR A 77 -4.29 3.58 -3.84
N VAL A 78 -4.18 4.41 -4.89
CA VAL A 78 -4.06 3.94 -6.27
C VAL A 78 -2.95 4.69 -6.98
N PHE A 79 -2.03 3.96 -7.59
CA PHE A 79 -0.92 4.53 -8.34
C PHE A 79 -0.51 3.63 -9.52
N GLU A 80 0.12 4.23 -10.50
CA GLU A 80 0.80 3.51 -11.57
C GLU A 80 2.09 2.93 -11.05
N ALA A 81 2.28 1.64 -11.30
CA ALA A 81 3.40 0.89 -10.80
C ALA A 81 4.17 0.21 -11.93
N ARG A 82 5.49 0.14 -11.76
CA ARG A 82 6.39 -0.63 -12.61
C ARG A 82 7.23 -1.56 -11.75
N LEU A 83 7.50 -2.77 -12.23
CA LEU A 83 8.44 -3.66 -11.56
C LEU A 83 9.87 -3.15 -11.70
N HIS A 84 10.65 -3.23 -10.62
CA HIS A 84 12.09 -3.06 -10.70
C HIS A 84 12.70 -4.12 -11.64
N SER A 85 13.48 -3.67 -12.63
CA SER A 85 14.03 -4.47 -13.75
C SER A 85 14.93 -5.64 -13.35
N THR A 86 15.22 -5.84 -12.07
CA THR A 86 16.20 -6.81 -11.57
C THR A 86 15.63 -8.21 -11.38
N LEU A 87 14.33 -8.43 -11.55
CA LEU A 87 13.70 -9.74 -11.35
C LEU A 87 13.49 -10.46 -12.69
N PRO A 88 13.90 -11.74 -12.81
CA PRO A 88 13.52 -12.57 -13.93
C PRO A 88 12.04 -12.95 -13.77
N THR A 89 11.14 -12.11 -14.30
CA THR A 89 9.70 -12.37 -14.19
C THR A 89 9.35 -13.62 -15.02
N THR A 90 8.86 -14.65 -14.34
CA THR A 90 8.38 -15.91 -14.95
C THR A 90 7.06 -15.72 -15.73
N SER A 91 6.46 -14.52 -15.65
CA SER A 91 5.22 -14.14 -16.33
C SER A 91 5.40 -12.77 -17.02
N PRO A 92 4.89 -12.55 -18.24
CA PRO A 92 5.00 -11.27 -18.93
C PRO A 92 4.04 -10.24 -18.32
N LEU A 93 4.40 -9.68 -17.17
CA LEU A 93 3.66 -8.55 -16.60
C LEU A 93 3.82 -7.31 -17.51
N PRO A 94 2.77 -6.48 -17.68
CA PRO A 94 2.85 -5.25 -18.45
C PRO A 94 3.91 -4.28 -17.92
N ALA A 95 4.43 -3.41 -18.80
CA ALA A 95 5.44 -2.42 -18.44
C ALA A 95 4.95 -1.37 -17.43
N ILE A 96 3.64 -1.03 -17.47
CA ILE A 96 2.98 -0.16 -16.51
C ILE A 96 1.68 -0.84 -16.08
N MET A 97 1.46 -0.89 -14.78
CA MET A 97 0.30 -1.50 -14.13
C MET A 97 -0.35 -0.50 -13.19
N VAL A 98 -1.56 -0.80 -12.74
CA VAL A 98 -2.24 0.00 -11.70
C VAL A 98 -2.21 -0.78 -10.39
N ALA A 99 -1.48 -0.28 -9.41
CA ALA A 99 -1.46 -0.79 -8.06
C ALA A 99 -2.59 -0.16 -7.23
N LYS A 100 -3.32 -1.00 -6.50
CA LYS A 100 -4.32 -0.58 -5.50
C LYS A 100 -3.92 -1.18 -4.16
N ILE A 101 -3.55 -0.35 -3.19
CA ILE A 101 -3.06 -0.79 -1.87
C ILE A 101 -3.83 -0.13 -0.73
N ALA A 102 -3.99 -0.85 0.37
CA ALA A 102 -4.35 -0.29 1.66
C ALA A 102 -3.06 0.06 2.41
N SER A 103 -2.80 1.35 2.60
CA SER A 103 -1.63 1.81 3.37
C SER A 103 -1.91 1.80 4.88
N VAL A 104 -3.18 1.65 5.27
CA VAL A 104 -3.68 1.67 6.64
C VAL A 104 -4.86 0.70 6.80
N GLU A 105 -5.13 0.27 8.04
CA GLU A 105 -6.13 -0.79 8.32
C GLU A 105 -7.56 -0.42 7.86
N TRP A 106 -7.96 0.85 7.95
CA TRP A 106 -9.32 1.26 7.54
C TRP A 106 -9.52 1.30 6.01
N GLU A 107 -8.45 1.27 5.22
CA GLU A 107 -8.51 1.17 3.75
C GLU A 107 -8.65 -0.29 3.28
N LEU A 108 -8.46 -1.26 4.18
CA LEU A 108 -8.49 -2.67 3.85
C LEU A 108 -9.88 -3.18 3.39
N PRO A 109 -11.02 -2.83 4.05
CA PRO A 109 -12.32 -3.36 3.64
C PRO A 109 -12.71 -3.01 2.19
N PRO A 110 -12.50 -1.76 1.70
CA PRO A 110 -12.68 -1.43 0.28
C PRO A 110 -11.79 -2.25 -0.66
N ILE A 111 -10.53 -2.53 -0.26
CA ILE A 111 -9.62 -3.36 -1.05
C ILE A 111 -10.13 -4.80 -1.12
N CYS A 112 -10.52 -5.42 0.00
CA CYS A 112 -11.06 -6.78 0.02
C CYS A 112 -12.27 -6.94 -0.92
N ARG A 113 -13.25 -6.04 -0.84
CA ARG A 113 -14.44 -6.09 -1.72
C ARG A 113 -14.08 -5.95 -3.19
N LYS A 114 -13.10 -5.10 -3.52
CA LYS A 114 -12.62 -4.96 -4.90
C LYS A 114 -11.93 -6.23 -5.36
N THR A 115 -11.11 -6.86 -4.52
CA THR A 115 -10.45 -8.14 -4.82
C THR A 115 -11.48 -9.23 -5.13
N GLU A 116 -12.50 -9.39 -4.28
CA GLU A 116 -13.61 -10.33 -4.50
C GLU A 116 -14.38 -10.03 -5.80
N ALA A 117 -14.63 -8.75 -6.09
CA ALA A 117 -15.30 -8.36 -7.32
C ALA A 117 -14.48 -8.70 -8.57
N HIS A 118 -13.15 -8.55 -8.53
CA HIS A 118 -12.31 -8.93 -9.68
C HIS A 118 -12.24 -10.45 -9.83
N GLU A 119 -12.18 -11.21 -8.73
CA GLU A 119 -12.28 -12.68 -8.77
C GLU A 119 -13.59 -13.13 -9.43
N PHE A 120 -14.72 -12.51 -9.05
CA PHE A 120 -16.02 -12.82 -9.64
C PHE A 120 -16.10 -12.46 -11.14
N LEU A 121 -15.39 -11.42 -11.56
CA LEU A 121 -15.36 -10.93 -12.94
C LEU A 121 -14.21 -11.53 -13.77
N GLU A 122 -13.42 -12.44 -13.20
CA GLU A 122 -12.26 -13.02 -13.86
C GLU A 122 -12.67 -13.74 -15.17
N GLY A 123 -11.99 -13.43 -16.27
CA GLY A 123 -12.30 -13.98 -17.60
C GLY A 123 -13.58 -13.45 -18.26
N SER A 124 -14.33 -12.53 -17.63
CA SER A 124 -15.56 -11.97 -18.20
C SER A 124 -15.32 -10.90 -19.27
N GLY A 125 -14.14 -10.29 -19.28
CA GLY A 125 -13.82 -9.11 -20.11
C GLY A 125 -14.53 -7.82 -19.68
N LEU A 126 -15.23 -7.83 -18.53
CA LEU A 126 -15.94 -6.65 -17.99
C LEU A 126 -15.12 -5.85 -16.97
N ALA A 127 -13.99 -6.39 -16.53
CA ALA A 127 -13.07 -5.76 -15.59
C ALA A 127 -11.66 -5.78 -16.18
N PRO A 128 -10.79 -4.83 -15.78
CA PRO A 128 -9.37 -4.91 -16.09
C PRO A 128 -8.80 -6.24 -15.59
N GLN A 129 -7.90 -6.82 -16.36
CA GLN A 129 -7.19 -8.04 -16.00
C GLN A 129 -6.51 -7.90 -14.63
N PHE A 130 -6.78 -8.86 -13.76
CA PHE A 130 -6.09 -9.00 -12.48
C PHE A 130 -4.71 -9.62 -12.69
N LEU A 131 -3.65 -8.94 -12.24
CA LEU A 131 -2.28 -9.35 -12.53
C LEU A 131 -1.61 -10.05 -11.34
N GLY A 132 -2.06 -9.78 -10.13
CA GLY A 132 -1.53 -10.41 -8.92
C GLY A 132 -1.80 -9.64 -7.65
N HIS A 133 -1.52 -10.29 -6.53
CA HIS A 133 -1.60 -9.69 -5.20
C HIS A 133 -0.32 -8.90 -4.89
N ILE A 134 -0.47 -7.79 -4.18
CA ILE A 134 0.64 -7.01 -3.62
C ILE A 134 0.77 -7.39 -2.16
N HIS A 135 1.98 -7.76 -1.74
CA HIS A 135 2.25 -8.08 -0.35
C HIS A 135 3.39 -7.27 0.24
N GLU A 136 3.32 -7.10 1.55
CA GLU A 136 4.43 -6.62 2.37
C GLU A 136 4.74 -7.71 3.40
N ASN A 137 5.94 -8.29 3.35
CA ASN A 137 6.36 -9.36 4.27
C ASN A 137 5.32 -10.52 4.37
N GLY A 138 4.78 -10.96 3.22
CA GLY A 138 3.79 -12.03 3.11
C GLY A 138 2.33 -11.62 3.41
N ARG A 139 2.09 -10.43 3.97
CA ARG A 139 0.74 -9.90 4.18
C ARG A 139 0.23 -9.25 2.90
N ILE A 140 -0.88 -9.75 2.36
CA ILE A 140 -1.54 -9.14 1.20
C ILE A 140 -2.18 -7.82 1.65
N MET A 141 -1.76 -6.72 1.01
CA MET A 141 -2.23 -5.37 1.29
C MET A 141 -2.99 -4.75 0.11
N GLY A 142 -2.96 -5.40 -1.05
CA GLY A 142 -3.48 -4.83 -2.29
C GLY A 142 -3.35 -5.77 -3.47
N PHE A 143 -3.54 -5.22 -4.67
CA PHE A 143 -3.46 -5.97 -5.91
C PHE A 143 -3.07 -5.09 -7.10
N LEU A 144 -2.60 -5.74 -8.16
CA LEU A 144 -2.21 -5.16 -9.45
C LEU A 144 -3.27 -5.43 -10.50
N LEU A 145 -3.56 -4.43 -11.32
CA LEU A 145 -4.42 -4.51 -12.49
C LEU A 145 -3.65 -4.09 -13.74
N GLU A 146 -4.10 -4.57 -14.90
CA GLU A 146 -3.68 -3.97 -16.17
C GLU A 146 -4.03 -2.47 -16.21
N LYS A 147 -3.16 -1.71 -16.87
CA LYS A 147 -3.44 -0.30 -17.14
C LYS A 147 -4.25 -0.21 -18.43
N ILE A 148 -5.48 0.28 -18.31
CA ILE A 148 -6.31 0.61 -19.47
C ILE A 148 -6.00 2.05 -19.89
N GLU A 149 -5.48 2.21 -21.11
CA GLU A 149 -5.31 3.53 -21.72
C GLU A 149 -6.63 3.99 -22.33
N GLU A 150 -7.46 4.69 -21.53
CA GLU A 150 -8.68 5.31 -22.04
C GLU A 150 -8.64 6.83 -21.93
N ARG A 151 -9.22 7.50 -22.93
CA ARG A 151 -9.54 8.92 -22.86
C ARG A 151 -10.76 9.08 -21.97
N PRO A 152 -10.74 9.98 -20.97
CA PRO A 152 -11.94 10.24 -20.17
C PRO A 152 -13.08 10.66 -21.10
N ALA A 153 -14.24 10.04 -20.94
CA ALA A 153 -15.45 10.49 -21.60
C ALA A 153 -15.78 11.88 -21.04
N TYR A 154 -15.59 12.91 -21.86
CA TYR A 154 -16.13 14.23 -21.55
C TYR A 154 -17.65 14.11 -21.55
N LEU A 155 -18.26 14.22 -20.36
CA LEU A 155 -19.68 14.46 -20.18
C LEU A 155 -19.90 15.94 -19.88
#